data_AF-A0A8J3UCA7-F1
#
_entry.id   AF-A0A8J3UCA7-F1
#
_cell.length_a   1.000
_cell.length_b   1.000
_cell.length_c   1.000
_cell.angle_alpha   90.00
_cell.angle_beta   90.00
_cell.angle_gamma   90.00
#
_symmetry.space_group_name_H-M   'P 1'
#
loop_
_entity.id
_entity.type
_entity.pdbx_description
1 polymer ?
#
loop_
_entity_poly.entity_id
_entity_poly.type
_entity_poly.pdbx_seq_one_letter_code
_entity_poly.pdbx_strand_id
1 'polypeptide(L)'
;MSELAFPPGGCQWCGVEQRAHFGRWSAVAGWHRWEAPTDEQRMRRMQARRRNQLLAAQNTEPLKDAPVNEDDVRPRIDIHAAIRAGIKGFDFAGYGLDEVDPNDENAEWVDDLAQAIINAIADRAVMGEPQ
;
A
#
# COMPACT_ATOMS: atom_id res chain seq x y z
N MET A 1 9.58 12.03 2.67
CA MET A 1 10.12 10.83 1.97
C MET A 1 10.71 9.90 3.02
N SER A 2 10.39 8.61 2.98
CA SER A 2 10.93 7.64 3.95
C SER A 2 12.39 7.27 3.63
N GLU A 3 13.21 7.20 4.67
CA GLU A 3 14.63 6.79 4.65
C GLU A 3 14.90 5.47 3.90
N LEU A 4 13.95 4.54 3.89
CA LEU A 4 14.06 3.25 3.20
C LEU A 4 13.99 3.36 1.67
N ALA A 5 13.44 4.46 1.14
CA ALA A 5 13.36 4.71 -0.29
C ALA A 5 14.64 5.36 -0.85
N PHE A 6 15.55 5.79 0.02
CA PHE A 6 16.79 6.41 -0.41
C PHE A 6 17.75 5.41 -1.08
N PRO A 7 18.56 5.87 -2.05
CA PRO A 7 19.65 5.08 -2.59
C PRO A 7 20.53 4.50 -1.47
N PRO A 8 20.97 3.22 -1.56
CA PRO A 8 21.80 2.63 -0.53
C PRO A 8 23.07 3.43 -0.22
N GLY A 9 23.74 3.97 -1.25
CA GLY A 9 24.93 4.83 -1.10
C GLY A 9 24.64 6.32 -0.91
N GLY A 10 23.38 6.72 -0.87
CA GLY A 10 22.97 8.11 -0.68
C GLY A 10 23.28 8.62 0.73
N CYS A 11 23.39 9.94 0.89
CA CYS A 11 23.66 10.57 2.18
C CYS A 11 22.75 10.02 3.30
N GLN A 12 23.30 9.88 4.50
CA GLN A 12 22.54 9.34 5.64
C GLN A 12 21.30 10.19 6.02
N TRP A 13 21.30 11.49 5.70
CA TRP A 13 20.27 12.43 6.14
C TRP A 13 19.18 12.72 5.10
N CYS A 14 19.54 12.70 3.82
CA CYS A 14 18.64 13.12 2.74
C CYS A 14 18.66 12.18 1.52
N GLY A 15 19.47 11.11 1.55
CA GLY A 15 19.52 10.12 0.47
C GLY A 15 20.18 10.58 -0.82
N VAL A 16 20.57 11.85 -0.95
CA VAL A 16 21.20 12.37 -2.18
C VAL A 16 22.61 11.78 -2.34
N GLU A 17 22.95 11.38 -3.57
CA GLU A 17 24.26 10.82 -3.89
C GLU A 17 25.39 11.84 -3.71
N GLN A 18 26.60 11.35 -3.37
CA GLN A 18 27.76 12.18 -3.05
C GLN A 18 28.08 13.23 -4.12
N ARG A 19 28.00 12.85 -5.39
CA ARG A 19 28.32 13.73 -6.52
C ARG A 19 27.34 14.88 -6.72
N ALA A 20 26.09 14.73 -6.26
CA ALA A 20 25.00 15.68 -6.48
C ALA A 20 24.57 16.42 -5.20
N HIS A 21 25.23 16.16 -4.06
CA HIS A 21 24.76 16.61 -2.76
C HIS A 21 24.98 18.11 -2.51
N PHE A 22 26.17 18.63 -2.83
CA PHE A 22 26.57 20.05 -2.72
C PHE A 22 26.24 20.78 -1.40
N GLY A 23 25.89 20.05 -0.33
CA GLY A 23 25.34 20.61 0.89
C GLY A 23 23.85 20.91 0.74
N ARG A 24 23.04 20.37 1.65
CA ARG A 24 21.58 20.50 1.61
C ARG A 24 21.01 20.65 3.01
N TRP A 25 19.80 21.18 3.06
CA TRP A 25 18.97 21.14 4.24
C TRP A 25 18.15 19.84 4.29
N SER A 26 18.05 19.21 5.45
CA SER A 26 17.05 18.15 5.76
C SER A 26 16.33 18.47 7.06
N ALA A 27 15.13 17.91 7.24
CA ALA A 27 14.35 18.11 8.46
C ALA A 27 15.02 17.55 9.73
N VAL A 28 15.87 16.52 9.59
CA VAL A 28 16.49 15.82 10.73
C VAL A 28 17.83 16.45 11.12
N ALA A 29 18.66 16.83 10.15
CA ALA A 29 20.02 17.31 10.39
C ALA A 29 20.20 18.82 10.12
N GLY A 30 19.15 19.50 9.66
CA GLY A 30 19.26 20.87 9.17
C GLY A 30 20.20 20.97 7.98
N TRP A 31 20.95 22.07 7.88
CA TRP A 31 22.02 22.22 6.90
C TRP A 31 23.17 21.25 7.18
N HIS A 32 23.44 20.35 6.25
CA HIS A 32 24.49 19.35 6.38
C HIS A 32 25.28 19.20 5.08
N ARG A 33 26.52 18.74 5.22
CA ARG A 33 27.34 18.26 4.09
C ARG A 33 27.03 16.81 3.79
N TRP A 34 27.51 16.30 2.66
CA TRP A 34 27.36 14.89 2.38
C TRP A 34 28.05 14.08 3.46
N GLU A 35 27.32 13.12 4.01
CA GLU A 35 27.82 12.21 5.02
C GLU A 35 27.39 10.80 4.62
N ALA A 36 28.36 9.89 4.66
CA ALA A 36 28.17 8.51 4.23
C ALA A 36 27.07 7.83 5.06
N PRO A 37 26.23 6.98 4.44
CA PRO A 37 25.27 6.18 5.18
C PRO A 37 25.99 5.16 6.07
N THR A 38 25.45 4.97 7.27
CA THR A 38 25.90 3.89 8.15
C THR A 38 25.69 2.52 7.49
N ASP A 39 26.44 1.50 7.93
CA ASP A 39 26.28 0.14 7.42
C ASP A 39 24.85 -0.39 7.68
N GLU A 40 24.26 -0.03 8.81
CA GLU A 40 22.89 -0.39 9.14
C GLU A 40 21.87 0.26 8.19
N GLN A 41 22.02 1.56 7.89
CA GLN A 41 21.17 2.23 6.90
C GLN A 41 21.32 1.61 5.52
N ARG A 42 22.56 1.31 5.10
CA ARG A 42 22.83 0.61 3.84
C ARG A 42 22.13 -0.74 3.78
N MET A 43 22.23 -1.54 4.84
CA MET A 43 21.59 -2.84 4.95
C MET A 43 20.05 -2.70 4.83
N ARG A 44 19.44 -1.80 5.62
CA ARG A 44 17.98 -1.58 5.62
C ARG A 44 17.47 -1.14 4.24
N ARG A 45 18.18 -0.20 3.59
CA ARG A 45 17.84 0.28 2.24
C ARG A 45 17.97 -0.83 1.19
N MET A 46 19.00 -1.67 1.27
CA MET A 46 19.16 -2.82 0.38
C MET A 46 18.05 -3.87 0.57
N GLN A 47 17.67 -4.15 1.82
CA GLN A 47 16.55 -5.05 2.12
C GLN A 47 15.22 -4.50 1.54
N ALA A 48 14.95 -3.20 1.73
CA ALA A 48 13.77 -2.54 1.16
C ALA A 48 13.76 -2.62 -0.37
N ARG A 49 14.90 -2.35 -1.02
CA ARG A 49 15.05 -2.49 -2.48
C ARG A 49 14.75 -3.91 -2.94
N ARG A 50 15.28 -4.93 -2.24
CA ARG A 50 15.06 -6.34 -2.58
C ARG A 50 13.59 -6.71 -2.44
N ARG A 51 12.93 -6.28 -1.35
CA ARG A 51 11.50 -6.49 -1.16
C ARG A 51 10.69 -5.88 -2.30
N ASN A 52 11.00 -4.65 -2.71
CA ASN A 52 10.30 -3.98 -3.80
C ASN A 52 10.51 -4.69 -5.15
N GLN A 53 11.70 -5.25 -5.41
CA GLN A 53 11.95 -6.06 -6.61
C GLN A 53 11.13 -7.36 -6.63
N LEU A 54 11.01 -8.04 -5.48
CA LEU A 54 10.20 -9.25 -5.37
C LEU A 54 8.72 -8.96 -5.57
N LEU A 55 8.22 -7.85 -5.00
CA LEU A 55 6.84 -7.40 -5.22
C LEU A 55 6.59 -7.00 -6.67
N ALA A 56 7.53 -6.29 -7.30
CA ALA A 56 7.44 -5.94 -8.71
C ALA A 56 7.41 -7.19 -9.60
N ALA A 57 8.27 -8.17 -9.33
CA ALA A 57 8.31 -9.43 -10.07
C ALA A 57 7.00 -10.23 -9.95
N GLN A 58 6.36 -10.23 -8.77
CA GLN A 58 5.06 -10.85 -8.56
C GLN A 58 3.93 -10.15 -9.34
N ASN A 59 4.08 -8.85 -9.60
CA ASN A 59 3.10 -8.04 -10.33
C ASN A 59 3.38 -7.97 -11.84
N THR A 60 4.53 -8.46 -12.31
CA THR A 60 4.90 -8.52 -13.73
C THR A 60 4.85 -9.96 -14.25
N GLU A 61 3.67 -10.55 -14.31
CA GLU A 61 3.42 -11.63 -15.27
C GLU A 61 2.93 -11.02 -16.60
N PRO A 62 3.60 -11.26 -17.74
CA PRO A 62 2.97 -11.07 -19.03
C PRO A 62 2.02 -12.24 -19.27
N LEU A 63 0.74 -12.07 -18.95
CA LEU A 63 -0.35 -13.00 -19.31
C LEU A 63 -0.60 -12.98 -20.83
N LYS A 64 0.33 -13.46 -21.65
CA LYS A 64 0.04 -13.63 -23.09
C LYS A 64 0.43 -14.97 -23.68
N ASP A 65 1.42 -15.68 -23.12
CA ASP A 65 1.93 -16.92 -23.75
C ASP A 65 2.16 -18.09 -22.78
N ALA A 66 1.64 -18.04 -21.55
CA ALA A 66 1.71 -19.20 -20.65
C ALA A 66 0.83 -20.34 -21.22
N PRO A 67 1.35 -21.57 -21.36
CA PRO A 67 0.49 -22.70 -21.70
C PRO A 67 -0.52 -22.83 -20.57
N VAL A 68 -1.79 -22.63 -20.91
CA VAL A 68 -2.90 -22.97 -20.02
C VAL A 68 -2.76 -24.46 -19.75
N ASN A 69 -2.29 -24.81 -18.56
CA ASN A 69 -2.34 -26.19 -18.14
C ASN A 69 -3.80 -26.46 -17.78
N GLU A 70 -4.48 -27.23 -18.63
CA GLU A 70 -5.88 -27.62 -18.47
C GLU A 70 -6.11 -28.32 -17.11
N ASP A 71 -5.03 -28.87 -16.51
CA ASP A 71 -5.02 -29.51 -15.19
C ASP A 71 -4.73 -28.56 -14.02
N ASP A 72 -4.40 -27.27 -14.26
CA ASP A 72 -4.29 -26.26 -13.19
C ASP A 72 -5.69 -25.75 -12.83
N VAL A 73 -6.44 -26.60 -12.13
CA VAL A 73 -7.78 -26.33 -11.57
C VAL A 73 -7.68 -25.42 -10.34
N ARG A 74 -6.82 -24.40 -10.37
CA ARG A 74 -6.94 -23.29 -9.42
C ARG A 74 -8.04 -22.39 -9.96
N PRO A 75 -9.16 -22.19 -9.25
CA PRO A 75 -10.18 -21.26 -9.69
C PRO A 75 -9.51 -19.90 -9.81
N ARG A 76 -9.45 -19.39 -11.03
CA ARG A 76 -9.06 -18.01 -11.30
C ARG A 76 -10.13 -17.16 -10.64
N ILE A 77 -9.89 -16.78 -9.38
CA ILE A 77 -10.82 -15.95 -8.61
C ILE A 77 -10.99 -14.68 -9.42
N ASP A 78 -12.20 -14.49 -9.93
CA ASP A 78 -12.58 -13.20 -10.47
C ASP A 78 -12.68 -12.24 -9.29
N ILE A 79 -11.61 -11.48 -9.09
CA ILE A 79 -11.47 -10.54 -7.97
C ILE A 79 -12.65 -9.55 -7.96
N HIS A 80 -13.14 -9.13 -9.13
CA HIS A 80 -14.28 -8.22 -9.21
C HIS A 80 -15.58 -8.89 -8.79
N ALA A 81 -15.81 -10.14 -9.19
CA ALA A 81 -16.98 -10.91 -8.74
C ALA A 81 -16.94 -11.18 -7.23
N ALA A 82 -15.75 -11.48 -6.67
CA ALA A 82 -15.57 -11.70 -5.23
C ALA A 82 -15.82 -10.43 -4.42
N ILE A 83 -15.29 -9.27 -4.87
CA ILE A 83 -15.55 -7.97 -4.24
C ILE A 83 -17.04 -7.63 -4.30
N ARG A 84 -17.69 -7.81 -5.46
CA ARG A 84 -19.12 -7.55 -5.62
C ARG A 84 -19.98 -8.42 -4.70
N ALA A 85 -19.63 -9.70 -4.56
CA ALA A 85 -20.30 -10.60 -3.62
C ALA A 85 -20.11 -10.14 -2.16
N GLY A 86 -18.91 -9.66 -1.80
CA GLY A 86 -18.61 -9.10 -0.49
C GLY A 86 -19.41 -7.83 -0.18
N ILE A 87 -19.49 -6.89 -1.13
CA ILE A 87 -20.29 -5.66 -0.99
C ILE A 87 -21.77 -6.02 -0.81
N LYS A 88 -22.33 -6.92 -1.62
CA LYS A 88 -23.74 -7.32 -1.51
C LYS A 88 -24.08 -8.06 -0.21
N GLY A 89 -23.10 -8.73 0.40
CA GLY A 89 -23.25 -9.43 1.67
C GLY A 89 -22.96 -8.58 2.89
N PHE A 90 -22.56 -7.31 2.72
CA PHE A 90 -22.26 -6.42 3.84
C PHE A 90 -23.55 -5.89 4.47
N ASP A 91 -23.61 -5.91 5.80
CA ASP A 91 -24.74 -5.40 6.57
C ASP A 91 -24.62 -3.87 6.73
N PHE A 92 -25.01 -3.12 5.69
CA PHE A 92 -24.97 -1.66 5.71
C PHE A 92 -25.82 -1.04 6.82
N ALA A 93 -26.98 -1.63 7.09
CA ALA A 93 -27.91 -1.14 8.11
C ALA A 93 -27.32 -1.26 9.52
N GLY A 94 -26.60 -2.35 9.81
CA GLY A 94 -25.88 -2.53 11.08
C GLY A 94 -24.81 -1.46 11.36
N TYR A 95 -24.40 -0.71 10.33
CA TYR A 95 -23.43 0.38 10.42
C TYR A 95 -24.03 1.76 10.11
N GLY A 96 -25.37 1.88 10.01
CA GLY A 96 -26.05 3.16 9.76
C GLY A 96 -25.88 3.70 8.34
N LEU A 97 -25.65 2.82 7.36
CA LEU A 97 -25.43 3.15 5.95
C LEU A 97 -26.64 2.81 5.09
N ASP A 98 -27.83 3.14 5.59
CA ASP A 98 -29.12 2.78 4.97
C ASP A 98 -29.35 3.44 3.59
N GLU A 99 -28.61 4.51 3.28
CA GLU A 99 -28.74 5.27 2.04
C GLU A 99 -27.85 4.74 0.89
N VAL A 100 -26.99 3.75 1.15
CA VAL A 100 -26.09 3.17 0.15
C VAL A 100 -26.83 2.09 -0.64
N ASP A 101 -26.92 2.25 -1.98
CA ASP A 101 -27.43 1.18 -2.86
C ASP A 101 -26.27 0.24 -3.27
N PRO A 102 -26.23 -1.00 -2.74
CA PRO A 102 -25.16 -1.96 -3.04
C PRO A 102 -25.21 -2.51 -4.47
N ASN A 103 -26.21 -2.15 -5.28
CA ASN A 103 -26.36 -2.58 -6.67
C ASN A 103 -26.08 -1.49 -7.70
N ASP A 104 -25.75 -0.25 -7.31
CA ASP A 104 -25.41 0.82 -8.25
C ASP A 104 -24.08 0.54 -8.95
N GLU A 105 -24.12 0.49 -10.27
CA GLU A 105 -23.03 0.16 -11.18
C GLU A 105 -22.07 1.33 -11.47
N ASN A 106 -22.46 2.57 -11.14
CA ASN A 106 -21.62 3.75 -11.36
C ASN A 106 -20.76 4.15 -10.17
N ALA A 107 -20.96 3.53 -9.00
CA ALA A 107 -20.04 3.45 -7.87
C ALA A 107 -19.15 4.69 -7.56
N GLU A 108 -19.66 5.90 -7.80
CA GLU A 108 -19.00 7.16 -7.38
C GLU A 108 -18.94 7.26 -5.84
N TRP A 109 -19.76 6.44 -5.15
CA TRP A 109 -19.86 6.33 -3.71
C TRP A 109 -18.80 5.42 -3.06
N VAL A 110 -17.86 4.80 -3.81
CA VAL A 110 -16.83 3.93 -3.21
C VAL A 110 -15.99 4.67 -2.17
N ASP A 111 -15.67 5.93 -2.44
CA ASP A 111 -14.93 6.78 -1.50
C ASP A 111 -15.76 7.11 -0.26
N ASP A 112 -17.06 7.36 -0.43
CA ASP A 112 -17.99 7.62 0.68
C ASP A 112 -18.22 6.37 1.54
N LEU A 113 -18.33 5.18 0.93
CA LEU A 113 -18.40 3.91 1.66
C LEU A 113 -17.08 3.64 2.41
N ALA A 114 -15.93 3.89 1.80
CA ALA A 114 -14.64 3.71 2.45
C ALA A 114 -14.52 4.63 3.67
N GLN A 115 -14.90 5.90 3.53
CA GLN A 115 -14.90 6.87 4.62
C GLN A 115 -15.90 6.49 5.72
N ALA A 116 -17.08 6.00 5.36
CA ALA A 116 -18.09 5.50 6.28
C ALA A 116 -17.61 4.29 7.10
N ILE A 117 -16.97 3.31 6.46
CA ILE A 117 -16.38 2.15 7.15
C ILE A 117 -15.30 2.59 8.14
N ILE A 118 -14.43 3.53 7.73
CA ILE A 118 -13.39 4.09 8.61
C ILE A 118 -14.03 4.76 9.83
N ASN A 119 -15.07 5.56 9.64
CA ASN A 119 -15.78 6.24 10.72
C ASN A 119 -16.46 5.25 11.65
N ALA A 120 -17.14 4.23 11.11
CA ALA A 120 -17.85 3.26 11.94
C ALA A 120 -16.90 2.35 12.76
N ILE A 121 -15.74 2.00 12.20
CA ILE A 121 -14.67 1.31 12.96
C ILE A 121 -14.12 2.23 14.06
N ALA A 122 -13.90 3.52 13.75
CA ALA A 122 -13.44 4.49 14.73
C ALA A 122 -14.46 4.71 15.85
N ASP A 123 -15.75 4.80 15.53
CA ASP A 123 -16.83 4.98 16.50
C ASP A 123 -17.00 3.75 17.40
N ARG A 124 -16.85 2.53 16.86
CA ARG A 124 -16.83 1.29 17.66
C ARG A 124 -15.62 1.22 18.59
N ALA A 125 -14.48 1.80 18.20
CA ALA A 125 -13.31 1.90 19.08
C ALA A 125 -13.51 2.91 20.22
N VAL A 126 -14.43 3.88 20.06
CA VAL A 126 -14.77 4.90 21.06
C VAL A 126 -15.93 4.45 21.97
N MET A 127 -16.86 3.64 21.46
CA MET A 127 -18.06 3.15 22.17
C MET A 127 -17.88 1.71 22.66
N GLY A 128 -16.87 1.47 23.50
CA GLY A 128 -16.50 0.14 24.02
C GLY A 128 -17.66 -0.84 24.17
N GLU A 129 -17.57 -1.97 23.47
CA GLU A 129 -18.64 -2.97 23.37
C GLU A 129 -19.07 -3.53 24.73
N PRO A 130 -20.38 -3.62 25.03
CA PRO A 130 -20.88 -4.67 25.90
C PRO A 130 -21.01 -5.98 25.11
N GLN A 131 -20.64 -7.08 25.77
CA GLN A 131 -20.65 -8.46 25.24
C GLN A 131 -22.03 -9.02 24.97
#